data_AF-A0A811PXU2-F1
#
_entry.id   AF-A0A811PXU2-F1
#
_cell.length_a   1.000
_cell.length_b   1.000
_cell.length_c   1.000
_cell.angle_alpha   90.00
_cell.angle_beta   90.00
_cell.angle_gamma   90.00
#
_symmetry.space_group_name_H-M   'P 1'
#
loop_
_entity.id
_entity.type
_entity.pdbx_description
1 polymer ?
#
loop_
_entity_poly.entity_id
_entity_poly.type
_entity_poly.pdbx_seq_one_letter_code
_entity_poly.pdbx_strand_id
1 'polypeptide(L)'
;MRSLRLRLVPLLAIAAVLCLLSLPSRRSPPPEPPLPCGAAPSDATAGRWVPTPEPVPAPLYTVSCPFHRGSYNCLRNGRPPLAPLSWAPARCGGAVVLRIDPAAFLAAARGRRVGLVGDSLSENLAVALLCALRSADPDARRWKRRGAWRGWYFPRDDVTVAFHRTVLLAKYTWQPVENPEEIQKDGIKGIYRVDVDIPDDEWINVTKFYDVLIFNTGHWWVTYKFPKETPLVFYKDGKPIEPPLSIPDGLKLVLKTMASYIDREPPEHDAEAMAHAVA
;
A
#
# COMPACT_ATOMS: atom_id res chain seq x y z
N MET A 1 -45.07 73.39 -2.59
CA MET A 1 -44.07 72.31 -2.76
C MET A 1 -43.33 72.11 -1.43
N ARG A 2 -43.73 71.12 -0.61
CA ARG A 2 -43.04 70.73 0.63
C ARG A 2 -42.53 69.29 0.47
N SER A 3 -41.31 69.07 0.91
CA SER A 3 -40.42 67.96 0.56
C SER A 3 -40.88 66.61 1.14
N LEU A 4 -41.08 65.64 0.25
CA LEU A 4 -41.26 64.22 0.58
C LEU A 4 -39.95 63.46 0.33
N ARG A 5 -38.83 63.92 0.90
CA ARG A 5 -37.50 63.28 0.71
C ARG A 5 -36.83 62.81 2.00
N LEU A 6 -37.56 62.73 3.12
CA LEU A 6 -36.97 62.42 4.45
C LEU A 6 -37.44 61.08 5.07
N ARG A 7 -38.07 60.17 4.31
CA ARG A 7 -38.54 58.87 4.86
C ARG A 7 -37.86 57.62 4.28
N LEU A 8 -37.08 57.71 3.21
CA LEU A 8 -36.43 56.52 2.62
C LEU A 8 -35.16 56.08 3.36
N VAL A 9 -34.38 57.02 3.88
CA VAL A 9 -33.11 56.71 4.59
C VAL A 9 -33.31 55.82 5.83
N PRO A 10 -34.29 56.06 6.72
CA PRO A 10 -34.48 55.18 7.87
C PRO A 10 -34.98 53.78 7.49
N LEU A 11 -35.79 53.65 6.42
CA LEU A 11 -36.28 52.35 5.95
C LEU A 11 -35.15 51.47 5.37
N LEU A 12 -34.23 52.05 4.63
CA LEU A 12 -33.04 51.35 4.12
C LEU A 12 -32.10 50.91 5.24
N ALA A 13 -31.92 51.74 6.27
CA ALA A 13 -31.11 51.39 7.44
C ALA A 13 -31.72 50.22 8.24
N ILE A 14 -33.05 50.23 8.43
CA ILE A 14 -33.76 49.14 9.14
C ILE A 14 -33.69 47.84 8.33
N ALA A 15 -33.87 47.90 7.01
CA ALA A 15 -33.75 46.72 6.14
C ALA A 15 -32.33 46.12 6.15
N ALA A 16 -31.29 46.95 6.15
CA ALA A 16 -29.90 46.49 6.25
C ALA A 16 -29.60 45.83 7.61
N VAL A 17 -30.11 46.38 8.71
CA VAL A 17 -29.95 45.81 10.06
C VAL A 17 -30.70 44.48 10.19
N LEU A 18 -31.94 44.39 9.68
CA LEU A 18 -32.68 43.14 9.64
C LEU A 18 -31.98 42.08 8.77
N CYS A 19 -31.38 42.49 7.64
CA CYS A 19 -30.61 41.60 6.78
C CYS A 19 -29.36 41.06 7.49
N LEU A 20 -28.64 41.92 8.24
CA LEU A 20 -27.50 41.54 9.06
C LEU A 20 -27.88 40.60 10.23
N LEU A 21 -29.05 40.81 10.83
CA LEU A 21 -29.58 39.95 11.90
C LEU A 21 -30.14 38.62 11.36
N SER A 22 -30.52 38.55 10.08
CA SER A 22 -31.00 37.34 9.42
C SER A 22 -29.89 36.48 8.78
N LEU A 23 -28.63 36.95 8.80
CA LEU A 23 -27.50 36.12 8.42
C LEU A 23 -27.42 34.95 9.42
N PRO A 24 -27.58 33.69 8.98
CA PRO A 24 -27.39 32.57 9.88
C PRO A 24 -25.97 32.66 10.44
N SER A 25 -25.87 32.76 11.77
CA SER A 25 -24.59 32.71 12.47
C SER A 25 -23.84 31.51 11.92
N ARG A 26 -22.72 31.73 11.22
CA ARG A 26 -21.81 30.66 10.80
C ARG A 26 -21.29 30.00 12.06
N ARG A 27 -22.03 29.00 12.56
CA ARG A 27 -21.52 28.10 13.58
C ARG A 27 -20.41 27.33 12.89
N SER A 28 -19.18 27.55 13.36
CA SER A 28 -18.06 26.68 13.01
C SER A 28 -18.51 25.23 13.25
N PRO A 29 -18.28 24.30 12.31
CA PRO A 29 -18.51 22.90 12.60
C PRO A 29 -17.74 22.53 13.88
N PRO A 30 -18.28 21.65 14.73
CA PRO A 30 -17.57 21.19 15.91
C PRO A 30 -16.21 20.63 15.48
N PRO A 31 -15.14 20.84 16.28
CA PRO A 31 -13.82 20.30 15.97
C PRO A 31 -13.92 18.77 15.82
N GLU A 32 -13.37 18.25 14.74
CA GLU A 32 -13.31 16.80 14.52
C GLU A 32 -12.57 16.12 15.68
N PRO A 33 -13.03 14.93 16.12
CA PRO A 33 -12.32 14.18 17.13
C PRO A 33 -10.90 13.84 16.66
N PRO A 34 -9.91 13.85 17.55
CA PRO A 34 -8.54 13.50 17.19
C PRO A 34 -8.48 12.09 16.62
N LEU A 35 -7.73 11.92 15.53
CA LEU A 35 -7.51 10.61 14.90
C LEU A 35 -6.95 9.61 15.93
N PRO A 36 -7.46 8.37 15.96
CA PRO A 36 -6.94 7.34 16.85
C PRO A 36 -5.48 7.03 16.56
N CYS A 37 -4.75 6.56 17.57
CA CYS A 37 -3.35 6.19 17.39
C CYS A 37 -3.21 5.07 16.35
N GLY A 38 -2.33 5.27 15.38
CA GLY A 38 -2.11 4.35 14.25
C GLY A 38 -2.94 4.67 13.01
N ALA A 39 -3.87 5.64 13.08
CA ALA A 39 -4.70 6.00 11.93
C ALA A 39 -4.14 7.16 11.09
N ALA A 40 -3.24 7.98 11.63
CA ALA A 40 -2.62 9.02 10.82
C ALA A 40 -1.45 8.44 10.00
N PRO A 41 -1.22 8.89 8.74
CA PRO A 41 -0.09 8.44 7.94
C PRO A 41 1.28 8.63 8.63
N SER A 42 1.43 9.72 9.40
CA SER A 42 2.66 9.98 10.17
C SER A 42 2.87 9.00 11.30
N ASP A 43 1.83 8.28 11.76
CA ASP A 43 2.02 7.24 12.77
C ASP A 43 2.78 6.04 12.23
N ALA A 44 2.71 5.76 10.93
CA ALA A 44 3.39 4.61 10.34
C ALA A 44 4.91 4.81 10.25
N THR A 45 5.38 6.07 10.18
CA THR A 45 6.77 6.40 9.86
C THR A 45 7.50 7.12 11.00
N ALA A 46 6.81 7.90 11.82
CA ALA A 46 7.41 8.65 12.92
C ALA A 46 7.08 7.99 14.27
N GLY A 47 8.04 7.30 14.85
CA GLY A 47 7.86 6.59 16.12
C GLY A 47 9.08 5.78 16.50
N ARG A 48 8.89 4.81 17.40
CA ARG A 48 9.93 3.88 17.84
C ARG A 48 9.34 2.54 18.22
N TRP A 49 10.15 1.49 18.08
CA TRP A 49 9.84 0.21 18.70
C TRP A 49 10.06 0.29 20.21
N VAL A 50 9.08 -0.16 20.99
CA VAL A 50 9.14 -0.27 22.45
C VAL A 50 8.82 -1.70 22.89
N PRO A 51 9.28 -2.14 24.07
CA PRO A 51 8.77 -3.37 24.67
C PRO A 51 7.23 -3.36 24.71
N THR A 52 6.62 -4.48 24.34
CA THR A 52 5.15 -4.59 24.37
C THR A 52 4.65 -4.44 25.80
N PRO A 53 3.66 -3.56 26.06
CA PRO A 53 3.12 -3.37 27.40
C PRO A 53 2.59 -4.68 28.00
N GLU A 54 2.83 -4.88 29.30
CA GLU A 54 2.32 -6.04 30.04
C GLU A 54 0.83 -5.89 30.37
N PRO A 55 0.04 -6.99 30.36
CA PRO A 55 0.45 -8.34 30.02
C PRO A 55 0.65 -8.53 28.51
N VAL A 56 1.74 -9.20 28.11
CA VAL A 56 2.00 -9.48 26.69
C VAL A 56 0.89 -10.35 26.08
N PRO A 57 0.19 -9.89 25.02
CA PRO A 57 -0.86 -10.67 24.40
C PRO A 57 -0.31 -11.84 23.58
N ALA A 58 -1.08 -12.93 23.52
CA ALA A 58 -0.75 -14.11 22.75
C ALA A 58 -0.42 -13.77 21.28
N PRO A 59 0.48 -14.50 20.59
CA PRO A 59 0.77 -14.29 19.18
C PRO A 59 -0.50 -14.35 18.30
N LEU A 60 -0.56 -13.54 17.23
CA LEU A 60 -1.71 -13.51 16.31
C LEU A 60 -1.97 -14.87 15.64
N TYR A 61 -0.92 -15.67 15.50
CA TYR A 61 -0.99 -17.01 14.95
C TYR A 61 0.19 -17.83 15.46
N THR A 62 0.06 -19.15 15.38
CA THR A 62 1.07 -20.11 15.85
C THR A 62 1.83 -20.71 14.67
N VAL A 63 2.83 -21.54 14.97
CA VAL A 63 3.66 -22.23 13.97
C VAL A 63 2.89 -23.19 13.07
N SER A 64 1.63 -23.52 13.40
CA SER A 64 0.78 -24.43 12.63
C SER A 64 0.08 -23.75 11.45
N CYS A 65 0.23 -22.43 11.26
CA CYS A 65 -0.41 -21.75 10.13
C CYS A 65 0.03 -22.37 8.80
N PRO A 66 -0.91 -22.91 7.98
CA PRO A 66 -0.58 -23.65 6.77
C PRO A 66 -0.08 -22.75 5.62
N PHE A 67 -0.14 -21.43 5.78
CA PHE A 67 0.27 -20.47 4.76
C PHE A 67 1.77 -20.16 4.83
N HIS A 68 2.40 -20.48 5.96
CA HIS A 68 3.83 -20.30 6.16
C HIS A 68 4.61 -21.34 5.36
N ARG A 69 5.53 -20.91 4.48
CA ARG A 69 6.51 -21.85 3.91
C ARG A 69 7.38 -22.38 5.04
N GLY A 70 7.66 -23.69 5.04
CA GLY A 70 8.46 -24.34 6.09
C GLY A 70 9.82 -23.67 6.28
N SER A 71 10.50 -23.29 5.18
CA SER A 71 11.79 -22.59 5.22
C SER A 71 11.76 -21.23 5.93
N TYR A 72 10.59 -20.59 6.04
CA TYR A 72 10.46 -19.26 6.65
C TYR A 72 9.87 -19.29 8.06
N ASN A 73 9.41 -20.45 8.54
CA ASN A 73 8.82 -20.58 9.87
C ASN A 73 9.93 -20.70 10.93
N CYS A 74 10.44 -19.56 11.39
CA CYS A 74 11.60 -19.50 12.28
C CYS A 74 11.43 -20.33 13.56
N LEU A 75 10.27 -20.24 14.22
CA LEU A 75 10.00 -20.97 15.46
C LEU A 75 9.95 -22.49 15.22
N ARG A 76 9.29 -22.93 14.14
CA ARG A 76 9.31 -24.36 13.73
C ARG A 76 10.73 -24.84 13.44
N ASN A 77 11.58 -23.97 12.93
CA ASN A 77 12.97 -24.27 12.56
C ASN A 77 13.96 -24.08 13.73
N GLY A 78 13.47 -23.99 14.97
CA GLY A 78 14.31 -23.98 16.18
C GLY A 78 14.88 -22.62 16.58
N ARG A 79 14.46 -21.51 15.94
CA ARG A 79 14.86 -20.18 16.37
C ARG A 79 14.16 -19.83 17.70
N PRO A 80 14.89 -19.34 18.73
CA PRO A 80 14.26 -18.84 19.94
C PRO A 80 13.27 -17.69 19.66
N PRO A 81 12.18 -17.56 20.45
CA PRO A 81 11.28 -16.42 20.36
C PRO A 81 12.01 -15.09 20.55
N LEU A 82 11.59 -14.07 19.80
CA LEU A 82 12.10 -12.71 19.97
C LEU A 82 11.33 -11.99 21.07
N ALA A 83 11.97 -10.99 21.69
CA ALA A 83 11.30 -10.10 22.63
C ALA A 83 10.08 -9.43 21.95
N PRO A 84 8.91 -9.38 22.61
CA PRO A 84 7.72 -8.80 22.03
C PRO A 84 7.86 -7.28 21.93
N LEU A 85 7.84 -6.75 20.71
CA LEU A 85 7.93 -5.31 20.45
C LEU A 85 6.63 -4.77 19.87
N SER A 86 6.29 -3.55 20.26
CA SER A 86 5.16 -2.81 19.74
C SER A 86 5.64 -1.48 19.16
N TRP A 87 4.98 -1.02 18.11
CA TRP A 87 5.31 0.28 17.51
C TRP A 87 4.59 1.39 18.27
N ALA A 88 5.34 2.38 18.75
CA ALA A 88 4.84 3.56 19.45
C ALA A 88 5.04 4.81 18.58
N PRO A 89 3.97 5.32 17.94
CA PRO A 89 4.05 6.53 17.15
C PRO A 89 4.38 7.76 18.00
N ALA A 90 5.13 8.70 17.45
CA ALA A 90 5.60 9.88 18.15
C ALA A 90 4.45 10.76 18.67
N ARG A 91 3.34 10.83 17.92
CA ARG A 91 2.16 11.64 18.29
C ARG A 91 1.32 11.01 19.40
N CYS A 92 1.48 9.71 19.66
CA CYS A 92 0.58 8.98 20.55
C CYS A 92 0.95 9.04 22.04
N GLY A 93 1.87 9.92 22.45
CA GLY A 93 2.18 10.13 23.87
C GLY A 93 2.68 8.88 24.61
N GLY A 94 3.30 7.93 23.88
CA GLY A 94 3.76 6.65 24.45
C GLY A 94 2.77 5.49 24.32
N ALA A 95 1.55 5.73 23.83
CA ALA A 95 0.67 4.63 23.41
C ALA A 95 1.24 3.91 22.17
N VAL A 96 0.89 2.64 22.05
CA VAL A 96 1.30 1.77 20.94
C VAL A 96 0.15 1.57 19.96
N VAL A 97 0.48 1.29 18.71
CA VAL A 97 -0.51 0.89 17.70
C VAL A 97 -1.17 -0.42 18.14
N LEU A 98 -2.49 -0.45 18.10
CA LEU A 98 -3.26 -1.64 18.45
C LEU A 98 -2.94 -2.78 17.48
N ARG A 99 -2.83 -3.99 18.05
CA ARG A 99 -2.70 -5.20 17.24
C ARG A 99 -3.98 -5.39 16.43
N ILE A 100 -3.86 -5.98 15.24
CA ILE A 100 -5.00 -6.34 14.42
C ILE A 100 -5.95 -7.24 15.22
N ASP A 101 -7.24 -6.88 15.24
CA ASP A 101 -8.32 -7.77 15.61
C ASP A 101 -8.77 -8.52 14.35
N PRO A 102 -8.52 -9.84 14.25
CA PRO A 102 -8.84 -10.60 13.05
C PRO A 102 -10.34 -10.62 12.71
N ALA A 103 -11.21 -10.68 13.72
CA ALA A 103 -12.65 -10.70 13.51
C ALA A 103 -13.16 -9.31 13.10
N ALA A 104 -12.68 -8.26 13.76
CA ALA A 104 -13.04 -6.89 13.39
C ALA A 104 -12.56 -6.55 11.96
N PHE A 105 -11.36 -7.01 11.58
CA PHE A 105 -10.86 -6.84 10.22
C PHE A 105 -11.75 -7.53 9.19
N LEU A 106 -12.09 -8.82 9.39
CA LEU A 106 -12.95 -9.55 8.47
C LEU A 106 -14.35 -8.93 8.37
N ALA A 107 -14.92 -8.49 9.48
CA ALA A 107 -16.20 -7.79 9.50
C ALA A 107 -16.15 -6.47 8.73
N ALA A 108 -15.08 -5.68 8.89
CA ALA A 108 -14.88 -4.43 8.15
C ALA A 108 -14.62 -4.65 6.66
N ALA A 109 -13.98 -5.77 6.30
CA ALA A 109 -13.68 -6.17 4.94
C ALA A 109 -14.78 -7.02 4.30
N ARG A 110 -15.96 -7.15 4.92
CA ARG A 110 -17.03 -8.04 4.47
C ARG A 110 -17.40 -7.82 3.00
N GLY A 111 -17.45 -8.90 2.22
CA GLY A 111 -17.73 -8.87 0.78
C GLY A 111 -16.62 -8.27 -0.08
N ARG A 112 -15.47 -7.90 0.50
CA ARG A 112 -14.38 -7.23 -0.21
C ARG A 112 -13.28 -8.20 -0.63
N ARG A 113 -12.59 -7.81 -1.68
CA ARG A 113 -11.41 -8.46 -2.27
C ARG A 113 -10.21 -7.55 -2.03
N VAL A 114 -9.23 -8.04 -1.28
CA VAL A 114 -7.98 -7.35 -0.96
C VAL A 114 -6.84 -7.96 -1.77
N GLY A 115 -6.15 -7.15 -2.56
CA GLY A 115 -5.00 -7.55 -3.37
C GLY A 115 -3.71 -6.92 -2.88
N LEU A 116 -2.70 -7.74 -2.60
CA LEU A 116 -1.32 -7.30 -2.38
C LEU A 116 -0.54 -7.48 -3.68
N VAL A 117 0.19 -6.47 -4.11
CA VAL A 117 0.92 -6.45 -5.39
C VAL A 117 2.35 -6.03 -5.11
N GLY A 118 3.32 -6.91 -5.37
CA GLY A 118 4.72 -6.54 -5.12
C GLY A 118 5.73 -7.66 -5.05
N ASP A 119 6.84 -7.38 -4.37
CA ASP A 119 7.97 -8.30 -4.22
C ASP A 119 7.80 -9.31 -3.06
N SER A 120 8.88 -10.00 -2.70
CA SER A 120 8.88 -11.01 -1.63
C SER A 120 8.49 -10.46 -0.25
N LEU A 121 8.67 -9.17 0.03
CA LEU A 121 8.23 -8.57 1.29
C LEU A 121 6.69 -8.45 1.34
N SER A 122 6.05 -8.21 0.20
CA SER A 122 4.59 -8.28 0.08
C SER A 122 4.06 -9.70 0.28
N GLU A 123 4.79 -10.72 -0.18
CA GLU A 123 4.44 -12.11 0.11
C GLU A 123 4.48 -12.39 1.62
N ASN A 124 5.50 -11.88 2.32
CA ASN A 124 5.62 -12.01 3.77
C ASN A 124 4.46 -11.31 4.50
N LEU A 125 4.11 -10.09 4.10
CA LEU A 125 2.97 -9.37 4.66
C LEU A 125 1.66 -10.12 4.42
N ALA A 126 1.43 -10.60 3.19
CA ALA A 126 0.25 -11.39 2.85
C ALA A 126 0.14 -12.63 3.74
N VAL A 127 1.22 -13.42 3.85
CA VAL A 127 1.23 -14.63 4.69
C VAL A 127 0.94 -14.30 6.16
N ALA A 128 1.56 -13.26 6.72
CA ALA A 128 1.34 -12.86 8.10
C ALA A 128 -0.13 -12.44 8.36
N LEU A 129 -0.70 -11.62 7.46
CA LEU A 129 -2.09 -11.20 7.52
C LEU A 129 -3.03 -12.41 7.46
N LEU A 130 -2.85 -13.28 6.46
CA LEU A 130 -3.67 -14.47 6.27
C LEU A 130 -3.64 -15.40 7.50
N CYS A 131 -2.47 -15.59 8.10
CA CYS A 131 -2.34 -16.39 9.30
C CYS A 131 -3.07 -15.78 10.49
N ALA A 132 -3.02 -14.45 10.65
CA ALA A 132 -3.78 -13.74 11.68
C ALA A 132 -5.30 -13.89 11.45
N LEU A 133 -5.78 -13.63 10.23
CA LEU A 133 -7.21 -13.70 9.89
C LEU A 133 -7.81 -15.10 10.05
N ARG A 134 -7.02 -16.15 9.78
CA ARG A 134 -7.46 -17.55 9.97
C ARG A 134 -7.88 -17.86 11.41
N SER A 135 -7.37 -17.12 12.40
CA SER A 135 -7.79 -17.32 13.80
C SER A 135 -9.26 -16.95 14.05
N ALA A 136 -9.84 -16.05 13.25
CA ALA A 136 -11.26 -15.69 13.32
C ALA A 136 -12.15 -16.51 12.37
N ASP A 137 -11.56 -17.03 11.28
CA ASP A 137 -12.26 -17.90 10.34
C ASP A 137 -11.41 -19.16 10.01
N PRO A 138 -11.59 -20.25 10.79
CA PRO A 138 -10.89 -21.52 10.60
C PRO A 138 -11.22 -22.22 9.27
N ASP A 139 -12.35 -21.87 8.65
CA ASP A 139 -12.85 -22.47 7.41
C ASP A 139 -12.22 -21.82 6.17
N ALA A 140 -11.30 -20.87 6.37
CA ALA A 140 -10.53 -20.23 5.31
C ALA A 140 -9.84 -21.25 4.39
N ARG A 141 -10.11 -21.12 3.09
CA ARG A 141 -9.66 -22.06 2.05
C ARG A 141 -8.78 -21.36 1.02
N ARG A 142 -7.93 -22.15 0.34
CA ARG A 142 -7.12 -21.65 -0.77
C ARG A 142 -8.04 -21.10 -1.87
N TRP A 143 -7.62 -19.97 -2.44
CA TRP A 143 -8.27 -19.31 -3.54
C TRP A 143 -7.23 -19.00 -4.62
N LYS A 144 -7.61 -19.10 -5.89
CA LYS A 144 -6.70 -18.85 -7.01
C LYS A 144 -7.44 -18.18 -8.17
N ARG A 145 -6.80 -17.14 -8.71
CA ARG A 145 -7.15 -16.47 -9.98
C ARG A 145 -5.90 -16.47 -10.86
N ARG A 146 -6.09 -16.33 -12.18
CA ARG A 146 -4.98 -16.07 -13.11
C ARG A 146 -4.18 -14.83 -12.66
N GLY A 147 -2.85 -14.90 -12.67
CA GLY A 147 -1.94 -13.87 -12.15
C GLY A 147 -1.70 -13.91 -10.63
N ALA A 148 -2.69 -14.37 -9.85
CA ALA A 148 -2.51 -14.46 -8.41
C ALA A 148 -1.54 -15.61 -8.06
N TRP A 149 -0.41 -15.24 -7.46
CA TRP A 149 0.61 -16.18 -6.98
C TRP A 149 0.08 -17.01 -5.81
N ARG A 150 -0.65 -16.35 -4.89
CA ARG A 150 -1.31 -16.97 -3.73
C ARG A 150 -2.61 -16.25 -3.41
N GLY A 151 -3.56 -16.96 -2.82
CA GLY A 151 -4.77 -16.33 -2.30
C GLY A 151 -5.63 -17.24 -1.44
N TRP A 152 -6.52 -16.62 -0.66
CA TRP A 152 -7.42 -17.28 0.26
C TRP A 152 -8.77 -16.60 0.30
N TYR A 153 -9.77 -17.41 0.62
CA TYR A 153 -11.14 -17.01 0.77
C TYR A 153 -11.62 -17.36 2.18
N PHE A 154 -12.19 -16.37 2.87
CA PHE A 154 -12.73 -16.43 4.22
C PHE A 154 -14.27 -16.45 4.12
N PRO A 155 -14.90 -17.65 4.17
CA PRO A 155 -16.32 -17.80 3.86
C PRO A 155 -17.27 -17.10 4.84
N ARG A 156 -16.85 -16.84 6.09
CA ARG A 156 -17.74 -16.25 7.10
C ARG A 156 -18.18 -14.83 6.77
N ASP A 157 -17.27 -14.04 6.20
CA ASP A 157 -17.49 -12.64 5.84
C ASP A 157 -17.35 -12.39 4.33
N ASP A 158 -17.27 -13.43 3.51
CA ASP A 158 -17.10 -13.33 2.05
C ASP A 158 -15.89 -12.45 1.68
N VAL A 159 -14.74 -12.70 2.29
CA VAL A 159 -13.50 -11.92 2.08
C VAL A 159 -12.51 -12.71 1.24
N THR A 160 -11.97 -12.09 0.20
CA THR A 160 -10.83 -12.65 -0.55
C THR A 160 -9.57 -11.84 -0.28
N VAL A 161 -8.46 -12.52 0.02
CA VAL A 161 -7.14 -11.89 0.13
C VAL A 161 -6.17 -12.62 -0.80
N ALA A 162 -5.48 -11.89 -1.67
CA ALA A 162 -4.57 -12.49 -2.65
C ALA A 162 -3.30 -11.67 -2.85
N PHE A 163 -2.24 -12.33 -3.30
CA PHE A 163 -0.94 -11.75 -3.60
C PHE A 163 -0.56 -11.99 -5.08
N HIS A 164 -0.18 -10.92 -5.77
CA HIS A 164 0.36 -10.89 -7.12
C HIS A 164 1.84 -10.53 -7.06
N ARG A 165 2.69 -11.40 -7.59
CA ARG A 165 4.13 -11.22 -7.52
C ARG A 165 4.59 -10.38 -8.70
N THR A 166 5.04 -9.16 -8.41
CA THR A 166 5.70 -8.28 -9.38
C THR A 166 6.84 -7.53 -8.69
N VAL A 167 8.08 -7.87 -9.04
CA VAL A 167 9.23 -7.42 -8.24
C VAL A 167 9.57 -5.95 -8.48
N LEU A 168 9.35 -5.43 -9.71
CA LEU A 168 9.59 -4.03 -10.08
C LEU A 168 8.32 -3.23 -10.37
N LEU A 169 7.12 -3.82 -10.30
CA LEU A 169 5.83 -3.25 -10.77
C LEU A 169 5.75 -3.01 -12.29
N ALA A 170 6.80 -2.44 -12.90
CA ALA A 170 6.92 -2.32 -14.34
C ALA A 170 7.28 -3.67 -14.98
N LYS A 171 6.90 -3.83 -16.25
CA LYS A 171 7.29 -4.98 -17.06
C LYS A 171 8.81 -5.05 -17.15
N TYR A 172 9.36 -6.21 -16.84
CA TYR A 172 10.79 -6.45 -16.97
C TYR A 172 11.09 -7.81 -17.61
N THR A 173 12.08 -7.84 -18.50
CA THR A 173 12.42 -9.04 -19.28
C THR A 173 13.92 -9.22 -19.37
N TRP A 174 14.40 -10.45 -19.16
CA TRP A 174 15.78 -10.82 -19.43
C TRP A 174 16.05 -10.87 -20.94
N GLN A 175 17.13 -10.23 -21.36
CA GLN A 175 17.62 -10.21 -22.74
C GLN A 175 19.10 -10.60 -22.74
N PRO A 176 19.45 -11.86 -23.02
CA PRO A 176 20.83 -12.29 -23.08
C PRO A 176 21.57 -11.62 -24.26
N VAL A 177 22.87 -11.43 -24.13
CA VAL A 177 23.72 -11.11 -25.28
C VAL A 177 23.71 -12.32 -26.23
N GLU A 178 23.44 -12.08 -27.51
CA GLU A 178 23.32 -13.14 -28.51
C GLU A 178 24.70 -13.68 -28.97
N ASN A 179 25.72 -12.81 -29.03
CA ASN A 179 27.06 -13.17 -29.45
C ASN A 179 28.03 -13.30 -28.26
N PRO A 180 28.54 -14.51 -27.95
CA PRO A 180 29.51 -14.72 -26.86
C PRO A 180 30.80 -13.90 -26.96
N GLU A 181 31.18 -13.44 -28.15
CA GLU A 181 32.35 -12.56 -28.34
C GLU A 181 32.13 -11.14 -27.78
N GLU A 182 30.88 -10.68 -27.70
CA GLU A 182 30.53 -9.39 -27.10
C GLU A 182 30.71 -9.43 -25.57
N ILE A 183 30.36 -10.56 -24.94
CA ILE A 183 30.55 -10.79 -23.49
C ILE A 183 32.02 -10.60 -23.08
N GLN A 184 32.97 -10.93 -23.97
CA GLN A 184 34.40 -10.83 -23.67
C GLN A 184 34.92 -9.39 -23.64
N LYS A 185 34.21 -8.42 -24.24
CA LYS A 185 34.68 -7.03 -24.33
C LYS A 185 34.34 -6.20 -23.10
N ASP A 186 33.18 -6.44 -22.48
CA ASP A 186 32.65 -5.64 -21.38
C ASP A 186 32.15 -6.48 -20.18
N GLY A 187 32.17 -7.81 -20.29
CA GLY A 187 31.72 -8.73 -19.25
C GLY A 187 30.20 -8.83 -19.12
N ILE A 188 29.45 -8.14 -19.99
CA ILE A 188 27.99 -8.09 -19.95
C ILE A 188 27.44 -9.38 -20.58
N LYS A 189 26.62 -10.10 -19.82
CA LYS A 189 25.98 -11.35 -20.25
C LYS A 189 24.61 -11.13 -20.88
N GLY A 190 24.06 -9.93 -20.69
CA GLY A 190 22.72 -9.53 -21.11
C GLY A 190 22.17 -8.47 -20.18
N ILE A 191 20.95 -8.02 -20.44
CA ILE A 191 20.29 -6.95 -19.69
C ILE A 191 18.93 -7.42 -19.18
N TYR A 192 18.49 -6.84 -18.07
CA TYR A 192 17.09 -6.84 -17.70
C TYR A 192 16.48 -5.53 -18.21
N ARG A 193 15.80 -5.62 -19.35
CA ARG A 193 15.01 -4.50 -19.89
C ARG A 193 13.85 -4.21 -18.93
N VAL A 194 13.66 -2.95 -18.57
CA VAL A 194 12.53 -2.47 -17.76
C VAL A 194 11.78 -1.40 -18.56
N ASP A 195 10.57 -1.70 -19.00
CA ASP A 195 9.70 -0.75 -19.70
C ASP A 195 8.93 0.08 -18.67
N VAL A 196 9.43 1.28 -18.35
CA VAL A 196 8.96 2.08 -17.20
C VAL A 196 7.53 2.56 -17.35
N ASP A 197 6.99 2.56 -18.55
CA ASP A 197 5.65 3.00 -18.94
C ASP A 197 4.67 1.84 -19.16
N ILE A 198 5.11 0.59 -18.98
CA ILE A 198 4.29 -0.61 -19.16
C ILE A 198 4.15 -1.33 -17.81
N PRO A 199 2.94 -1.41 -17.24
CA PRO A 199 2.68 -2.24 -16.06
C PRO A 199 2.99 -3.72 -16.33
N ASP A 200 3.47 -4.43 -15.31
CA ASP A 200 3.72 -5.85 -15.41
C ASP A 200 2.41 -6.65 -15.63
N ASP A 201 2.49 -7.66 -16.50
CA ASP A 201 1.34 -8.48 -16.94
C ASP A 201 0.65 -9.21 -15.77
N GLU A 202 1.37 -9.46 -14.67
CA GLU A 202 0.84 -10.17 -13.50
C GLU A 202 -0.18 -9.34 -12.71
N TRP A 203 -0.14 -8.00 -12.79
CA TRP A 203 -1.06 -7.14 -12.03
C TRP A 203 -1.85 -6.13 -12.86
N ILE A 204 -1.52 -5.90 -14.13
CA ILE A 204 -2.17 -4.86 -14.96
C ILE A 204 -3.71 -4.90 -14.95
N ASN A 205 -4.32 -6.08 -14.80
CA ASN A 205 -5.77 -6.30 -14.82
C ASN A 205 -6.40 -6.52 -13.43
N VAL A 206 -5.68 -6.22 -12.35
CA VAL A 206 -6.16 -6.51 -10.98
C VAL A 206 -6.98 -5.37 -10.40
N THR A 207 -6.79 -4.14 -10.87
CA THR A 207 -7.51 -2.95 -10.41
C THR A 207 -9.03 -3.10 -10.53
N LYS A 208 -9.52 -3.72 -11.60
CA LYS A 208 -10.96 -3.98 -11.83
C LYS A 208 -11.54 -5.11 -10.96
N PHE A 209 -10.70 -5.85 -10.24
CA PHE A 209 -11.14 -7.01 -9.47
C PHE A 209 -10.98 -6.85 -7.96
N TYR A 210 -10.03 -6.07 -7.48
CA TYR A 210 -9.88 -5.87 -6.04
C TYR A 210 -10.59 -4.61 -5.61
N ASP A 211 -11.18 -4.62 -4.43
CA ASP A 211 -11.81 -3.44 -3.83
C ASP A 211 -10.76 -2.65 -3.02
N VAL A 212 -9.69 -3.32 -2.59
CA VAL A 212 -8.53 -2.70 -1.93
C VAL A 212 -7.25 -3.26 -2.56
N LEU A 213 -6.32 -2.37 -2.94
CA LEU A 213 -5.01 -2.74 -3.44
C LEU A 213 -3.89 -2.15 -2.57
N ILE A 214 -2.90 -2.99 -2.25
CA ILE A 214 -1.72 -2.63 -1.47
C ILE A 214 -0.49 -2.94 -2.33
N PHE A 215 0.22 -1.90 -2.75
CA PHE A 215 1.40 -2.01 -3.59
C PHE A 215 2.69 -1.90 -2.77
N ASN A 216 3.71 -2.66 -3.14
CA ASN A 216 5.07 -2.50 -2.62
C ASN A 216 6.12 -2.95 -3.64
N THR A 217 7.15 -2.14 -3.81
CA THR A 217 8.40 -2.55 -4.48
C THR A 217 9.57 -1.83 -3.83
N GLY A 218 10.65 -2.56 -3.57
CA GLY A 218 11.85 -1.96 -2.97
C GLY A 218 13.00 -2.93 -2.83
N HIS A 219 12.72 -4.18 -2.44
CA HIS A 219 13.76 -5.14 -2.06
C HIS A 219 14.67 -5.56 -3.23
N TRP A 220 14.17 -5.48 -4.47
CA TRP A 220 14.93 -5.83 -5.67
C TRP A 220 15.73 -4.67 -6.26
N TRP A 221 15.51 -3.43 -5.81
CA TRP A 221 16.16 -2.23 -6.35
C TRP A 221 17.56 -2.02 -5.77
N VAL A 222 18.42 -3.02 -5.96
CA VAL A 222 19.78 -3.08 -5.40
C VAL A 222 20.74 -3.79 -6.35
N THR A 223 22.00 -3.36 -6.37
CA THR A 223 23.01 -3.83 -7.33
C THR A 223 23.35 -5.31 -7.20
N TYR A 224 23.23 -5.93 -6.02
CA TYR A 224 23.53 -7.36 -5.88
C TYR A 224 22.44 -8.26 -6.51
N LYS A 225 21.23 -7.74 -6.74
CA LYS A 225 20.16 -8.44 -7.48
C LYS A 225 20.31 -8.26 -8.99
N PHE A 226 20.90 -7.14 -9.41
CA PHE A 226 21.16 -6.76 -10.79
C PHE A 226 22.62 -6.29 -10.93
N PRO A 227 23.58 -7.24 -10.92
CA PRO A 227 24.99 -6.91 -10.94
C PRO A 227 25.42 -6.38 -12.31
N LYS A 228 26.66 -5.91 -12.42
CA LYS A 228 27.18 -5.24 -13.64
C LYS A 228 27.13 -6.13 -14.88
N GLU A 229 27.22 -7.44 -14.71
CA GLU A 229 27.18 -8.42 -15.78
C GLU A 229 25.75 -8.65 -16.29
N THR A 230 24.72 -8.28 -15.50
CA THR A 230 23.30 -8.41 -15.85
C THR A 230 22.51 -7.19 -15.34
N PRO A 231 22.80 -5.98 -15.85
CA PRO A 231 22.26 -4.74 -15.30
C PRO A 231 20.79 -4.55 -15.67
N LEU A 232 20.10 -3.67 -14.93
CA LEU A 232 18.83 -3.09 -15.39
C LEU A 232 19.12 -2.07 -16.50
N VAL A 233 18.33 -2.09 -17.56
CA VAL A 233 18.33 -1.05 -18.60
C VAL A 233 16.89 -0.57 -18.79
N PHE A 234 16.69 0.73 -18.66
CA PHE A 234 15.36 1.33 -18.63
C PHE A 234 14.94 1.81 -20.01
N TYR A 235 13.71 1.50 -20.37
CA TYR A 235 13.09 1.83 -21.65
C TYR A 235 11.83 2.64 -21.40
N LYS A 236 11.50 3.52 -22.34
CA LYS A 236 10.24 4.25 -22.41
C LYS A 236 9.83 4.40 -23.87
N ASP A 237 8.56 4.20 -24.18
CA ASP A 237 8.03 4.26 -25.55
C ASP A 237 8.82 3.34 -26.51
N GLY A 238 9.25 2.19 -26.00
CA GLY A 238 10.03 1.18 -26.73
C GLY A 238 11.51 1.51 -26.96
N LYS A 239 12.01 2.66 -26.49
CA LYS A 239 13.40 3.12 -26.67
C LYS A 239 14.17 3.14 -25.36
N PRO A 240 15.50 2.85 -25.36
CA PRO A 240 16.31 3.00 -24.16
C PRO A 240 16.35 4.47 -23.73
N ILE A 241 16.31 4.70 -22.41
CA ILE A 241 16.43 6.04 -21.83
C ILE A 241 17.90 6.45 -21.83
N GLU A 242 18.19 7.59 -22.46
CA GLU A 242 19.53 8.17 -22.54
C GLU A 242 19.56 9.54 -21.84
N PRO A 243 20.53 9.78 -20.92
CA PRO A 243 21.54 8.83 -20.45
C PRO A 243 20.96 7.68 -19.60
N PRO A 244 21.67 6.54 -19.45
CA PRO A 244 21.18 5.40 -18.67
C PRO A 244 20.90 5.78 -17.22
N LEU A 245 19.78 5.30 -16.68
CA LEU A 245 19.39 5.57 -15.30
C LEU A 245 20.10 4.64 -14.30
N SER A 246 20.43 5.19 -13.13
CA SER A 246 20.81 4.38 -11.98
C SER A 246 19.62 3.57 -11.45
N ILE A 247 19.88 2.54 -10.63
CA ILE A 247 18.80 1.76 -9.99
C ILE A 247 17.87 2.65 -9.14
N PRO A 248 18.38 3.59 -8.29
CA PRO A 248 17.53 4.53 -7.56
C PRO A 248 16.70 5.46 -8.46
N ASP A 249 17.28 5.98 -9.55
CA ASP A 249 16.56 6.86 -10.48
C ASP A 249 15.49 6.08 -11.26
N GLY A 250 15.81 4.85 -11.65
CA GLY A 250 14.87 3.91 -12.24
C GLY A 250 13.70 3.58 -11.30
N LEU A 251 13.98 3.31 -10.02
CA LEU A 251 12.94 3.11 -9.00
C LEU A 251 12.02 4.33 -8.92
N LYS A 252 12.60 5.52 -8.81
CA LYS A 252 11.83 6.77 -8.73
C LYS A 252 10.95 6.98 -9.96
N LEU A 253 11.47 6.70 -11.16
CA LEU A 253 10.71 6.83 -12.39
C LEU A 253 9.57 5.81 -12.46
N VAL A 254 9.84 4.56 -12.14
CA VAL A 254 8.82 3.49 -12.13
C VAL A 254 7.74 3.75 -11.09
N LEU A 255 8.08 4.19 -9.88
CA LEU A 255 7.08 4.57 -8.88
C LEU A 255 6.17 5.70 -9.40
N LYS A 256 6.75 6.71 -10.05
CA LYS A 256 5.99 7.82 -10.63
C LYS A 256 5.03 7.36 -11.73
N THR A 257 5.49 6.52 -12.66
CA THR A 257 4.68 6.05 -13.79
C THR A 257 3.61 5.06 -13.36
N MET A 258 3.95 4.12 -12.48
CA MET A 258 2.99 3.13 -11.97
C MET A 258 1.93 3.76 -11.09
N ALA A 259 2.28 4.73 -10.23
CA ALA A 259 1.29 5.52 -9.49
C ALA A 259 0.35 6.26 -10.44
N SER A 260 0.89 6.93 -11.47
CA SER A 260 0.06 7.60 -12.47
C SER A 260 -0.82 6.63 -13.28
N TYR A 261 -0.44 5.37 -13.45
CA TYR A 261 -1.29 4.35 -14.07
C TYR A 261 -2.44 3.96 -13.14
N ILE A 262 -2.14 3.70 -11.87
CA ILE A 262 -3.14 3.34 -10.84
C ILE A 262 -4.18 4.46 -10.69
N ASP A 263 -3.74 5.73 -10.68
CA ASP A 263 -4.66 6.87 -10.57
C ASP A 263 -5.64 6.99 -11.75
N ARG A 264 -5.26 6.48 -12.93
CA ARG A 264 -6.11 6.48 -14.14
C ARG A 264 -7.01 5.26 -14.23
N GLU A 265 -6.64 4.17 -13.59
CA GLU A 265 -7.40 2.91 -13.53
C GLU A 265 -7.66 2.55 -12.05
N PRO A 266 -8.36 3.42 -11.28
CA PRO A 266 -8.63 3.14 -9.87
C PRO A 266 -9.56 1.93 -9.75
N PRO A 267 -9.57 1.24 -8.59
CA PRO A 267 -10.52 0.17 -8.36
C PRO A 267 -11.98 0.65 -8.48
N GLU A 268 -12.85 -0.18 -9.08
CA GLU A 268 -14.22 0.22 -9.47
C GLU A 268 -15.17 0.55 -8.30
N HIS A 269 -14.89 0.07 -7.07
CA HIS A 269 -15.75 0.28 -5.91
C HIS A 269 -15.02 1.03 -4.80
N ASP A 270 -15.47 2.27 -4.50
CA ASP A 270 -15.11 3.12 -3.36
C ASP A 270 -13.68 2.92 -2.82
N ALA A 271 -12.69 3.01 -3.71
CA ALA A 271 -11.30 2.86 -3.34
C ALA A 271 -10.68 4.20 -2.99
N GLU A 272 -10.44 4.40 -1.69
CA GLU A 272 -9.36 5.26 -1.25
C GLU A 272 -8.04 4.59 -1.68
N ALA A 273 -7.52 4.98 -2.85
CA ALA A 273 -6.21 4.55 -3.30
C ALA A 273 -5.13 5.22 -2.43
N MET A 274 -4.83 4.63 -1.27
CA MET A 274 -3.70 5.06 -0.44
C MET A 274 -2.40 4.58 -1.07
N ALA A 275 -1.91 5.31 -2.07
CA ALA A 275 -0.54 5.20 -2.56
C ALA A 275 0.42 5.83 -1.55
N HIS A 276 0.65 5.16 -0.41
CA HIS A 276 1.78 5.50 0.45
C HIS A 276 3.02 4.78 -0.07
N ALA A 277 3.79 5.47 -0.90
CA ALA A 277 5.16 5.07 -1.16
C ALA A 277 5.95 5.24 0.15
N VAL A 278 6.12 4.15 0.90
CA VAL A 278 7.12 4.09 1.95
C VAL A 278 8.44 3.75 1.23
N ALA A 279 9.20 4.80 0.92
CA ALA A 279 10.58 4.71 0.48
C ALA A 279 11.51 4.58 1.70
#